data_AF-A0A2V7TRP5-F1
#
_entry.id   AF-A0A2V7TRP5-F1
#
_cell.length_a   1.000
_cell.length_b   1.000
_cell.length_c   1.000
_cell.angle_alpha   90.00
_cell.angle_beta   90.00
_cell.angle_gamma   90.00
#
_symmetry.space_group_name_H-M   'P 1'
#
loop_
_entity.id
_entity.type
_entity.pdbx_description
1 polymer ?
#
loop_
_entity_poly.entity_id
_entity_poly.type
_entity_poly.pdbx_seq_one_letter_code
_entity_poly.pdbx_strand_id
1 'polypeptide(L)'
;VGLAEVVRTQIIRDMDSHAMYTNALSAMTPATVRVPMHFDTDAECLKAVLRVAGADPEKARIVRVRNTLAVDRFVASEAYAAEVAERDDLTVVIPPRPWTLDAQGNLDPASDLLASATPA
;
A
#
# COMPACT_ATOMS: atom_id res chain seq x y z
N VAL A 1 12.03 -0.87 2.57
CA VAL A 1 11.40 -2.14 2.10
C VAL A 1 11.39 -3.22 3.18
N GLY A 2 12.48 -3.45 3.92
CA GLY A 2 12.67 -4.70 4.67
C GLY A 2 11.73 -5.01 5.85
N LEU A 3 10.73 -4.19 6.17
CA LEU A 3 9.65 -4.57 7.10
C LEU A 3 8.33 -4.90 6.40
N ALA A 4 8.23 -4.73 5.09
CA ALA A 4 7.02 -5.10 4.35
C ALA A 4 6.85 -6.63 4.33
N GLU A 5 5.61 -7.09 4.45
CA GLU A 5 5.25 -8.51 4.29
C GLU A 5 5.26 -8.94 2.83
N VAL A 6 4.70 -8.09 1.95
CA VAL A 6 4.50 -8.36 0.52
C VAL A 6 4.87 -7.14 -0.31
N VAL A 7 5.54 -7.34 -1.44
CA VAL A 7 5.91 -6.29 -2.40
C VAL A 7 5.79 -6.77 -3.85
N ARG A 8 5.81 -5.84 -4.81
CA ARG A 8 5.99 -6.18 -6.22
C ARG A 8 7.41 -6.68 -6.50
N THR A 9 7.58 -7.66 -7.39
CA THR A 9 8.90 -8.17 -7.81
C THR A 9 9.83 -7.04 -8.27
N GLN A 10 9.29 -6.01 -8.94
CA GLN A 10 10.06 -4.84 -9.37
C GLN A 10 10.75 -4.12 -8.19
N ILE A 11 10.11 -4.03 -7.03
CA ILE A 11 10.70 -3.40 -5.83
C ILE A 11 11.95 -4.16 -5.37
N ILE A 12 11.97 -5.50 -5.51
CA ILE A 12 13.15 -6.30 -5.18
C ILE A 12 14.27 -6.06 -6.19
N ARG A 13 13.94 -5.91 -7.48
CA ARG A 13 14.93 -5.65 -8.54
C ARG A 13 15.58 -4.29 -8.39
N ASP A 14 14.82 -3.29 -7.95
CA ASP A 14 15.27 -1.92 -7.75
C ASP A 14 15.91 -1.70 -6.36
N MET A 15 15.97 -2.72 -5.53
CA MET A 15 16.44 -2.62 -4.15
C MET A 15 17.97 -2.47 -4.08
N ASP A 16 18.43 -1.42 -3.40
CA ASP A 16 19.84 -1.26 -3.04
C ASP A 16 20.15 -2.03 -1.75
N SER A 17 20.69 -3.23 -1.91
CA SER A 17 21.10 -4.09 -0.79
C SER A 17 22.24 -3.48 0.02
N HIS A 18 23.14 -2.73 -0.60
CA HIS A 18 24.27 -2.10 0.09
C HIS A 18 23.79 -0.99 1.04
N ALA A 19 22.89 -0.13 0.57
CA ALA A 19 22.26 0.89 1.41
C ALA A 19 21.46 0.26 2.56
N MET A 20 20.68 -0.81 2.29
CA MET A 20 19.96 -1.52 3.34
C MET A 20 20.88 -2.11 4.40
N TYR A 21 21.99 -2.73 4.01
CA TYR A 21 22.94 -3.32 4.96
C TYR A 21 23.64 -2.25 5.78
N THR A 22 24.06 -1.16 5.13
CA THR A 22 24.70 -0.01 5.81
C THR A 22 23.78 0.59 6.87
N ASN A 23 22.50 0.79 6.53
CA ASN A 23 21.50 1.32 7.46
C ASN A 23 21.25 0.36 8.62
N ALA A 24 21.11 -0.95 8.34
CA ALA A 24 20.88 -1.94 9.38
C ALA A 24 22.08 -2.11 10.33
N LEU A 25 23.32 -2.06 9.81
CA LEU A 25 24.52 -2.09 10.64
C LEU A 25 24.60 -0.84 11.53
N SER A 26 24.35 0.34 10.97
CA SER A 26 24.37 1.62 11.71
C SER A 26 23.31 1.67 12.81
N ALA A 27 22.11 1.14 12.53
CA ALA A 27 21.01 1.06 13.49
C ALA A 27 21.08 -0.15 14.43
N MET A 28 22.02 -1.09 14.21
CA MET A 28 22.09 -2.38 14.90
C MET A 28 20.80 -3.23 14.78
N THR A 29 20.12 -3.15 13.63
CA THR A 29 18.84 -3.85 13.37
C THR A 29 18.94 -4.83 12.21
N PRO A 30 19.72 -5.93 12.30
CA PRO A 30 19.89 -6.86 11.18
C PRO A 30 18.57 -7.54 10.74
N ALA A 31 17.60 -7.69 11.66
CA ALA A 31 16.30 -8.28 11.36
C ALA A 31 15.47 -7.47 10.33
N THR A 32 15.77 -6.18 10.12
CA THR A 32 15.10 -5.34 9.11
C THR A 32 15.65 -5.59 7.70
N VAL A 33 16.66 -6.44 7.56
CA VAL A 33 17.24 -6.83 6.27
C VAL A 33 16.66 -8.18 5.86
N ARG A 34 15.53 -8.15 5.15
CA ARG A 34 14.89 -9.34 4.59
C ARG A 34 14.33 -9.03 3.21
N VAL A 35 14.16 -10.09 2.43
CA VAL A 35 13.40 -10.07 1.18
C VAL A 35 11.94 -10.42 1.53
N PRO A 36 10.98 -9.49 1.34
CA PRO A 36 9.55 -9.79 1.49
C PRO A 36 9.07 -10.85 0.49
N MET A 37 7.88 -11.42 0.72
CA MET A 37 7.20 -12.16 -0.35
C MET A 37 6.98 -11.22 -1.52
N HIS A 38 7.21 -11.66 -2.75
CA HIS A 38 7.06 -10.79 -3.91
C HIS A 38 6.34 -11.47 -5.07
N PHE A 39 5.53 -10.67 -5.77
CA PHE A 39 4.71 -11.12 -6.89
C PHE A 39 4.77 -10.15 -8.06
N ASP A 40 4.41 -10.64 -9.24
CA ASP A 40 4.57 -9.89 -10.47
C ASP A 40 3.44 -8.90 -10.71
N THR A 41 2.29 -9.02 -10.03
CA THR A 41 1.12 -8.13 -10.18
C THR A 41 0.60 -7.58 -8.85
N ASP A 42 -0.15 -6.46 -8.89
CA ASP A 42 -0.78 -5.89 -7.68
C ASP A 42 -1.90 -6.80 -7.19
N ALA A 43 -2.61 -7.46 -8.10
CA ALA A 43 -3.66 -8.41 -7.76
C ALA A 43 -3.12 -9.58 -6.92
N GLU A 44 -1.97 -10.14 -7.30
CA GLU A 44 -1.32 -11.21 -6.53
C GLU A 44 -0.85 -10.71 -5.17
N CYS A 45 -0.27 -9.51 -5.12
CA CYS A 45 0.12 -8.89 -3.85
C CYS A 45 -1.08 -8.72 -2.93
N LEU A 46 -2.19 -8.18 -3.44
CA LEU A 46 -3.42 -7.93 -2.68
C LEU A 46 -4.02 -9.25 -2.17
N LYS A 47 -4.09 -10.29 -3.01
CA LYS A 47 -4.53 -11.63 -2.60
C LYS A 47 -3.67 -12.20 -1.47
N ALA A 48 -2.35 -12.06 -1.57
CA ALA A 48 -1.43 -12.55 -0.56
C ALA A 48 -1.60 -11.82 0.78
N VAL A 49 -1.66 -10.47 0.78
CA VAL A 49 -1.84 -9.71 2.03
C VAL A 49 -3.20 -9.98 2.69
N LEU A 50 -4.27 -10.10 1.91
CA LEU A 50 -5.60 -10.44 2.45
C LEU A 50 -5.59 -11.82 3.10
N ARG A 51 -4.91 -12.80 2.47
CA ARG A 51 -4.74 -14.14 3.02
C ARG A 51 -3.94 -14.13 4.33
N VAL A 52 -2.82 -13.41 4.37
CA VAL A 52 -1.96 -13.28 5.56
C VAL A 52 -2.71 -12.58 6.70
N ALA A 53 -3.48 -11.54 6.39
CA ALA A 53 -4.31 -10.84 7.36
C ALA A 53 -5.51 -11.66 7.86
N GLY A 54 -5.87 -12.75 7.18
CA GLY A 54 -7.10 -13.51 7.46
C GLY A 54 -8.36 -12.68 7.19
N ALA A 55 -8.27 -11.68 6.32
CA ALA A 55 -9.35 -10.76 6.04
C ALA A 55 -10.28 -11.30 4.95
N ASP A 56 -11.59 -11.13 5.14
CA ASP A 56 -12.59 -11.26 4.09
C ASP A 56 -12.40 -10.11 3.09
N PRO A 57 -12.13 -10.36 1.79
CA PRO A 57 -11.90 -9.31 0.80
C PRO A 57 -12.99 -8.23 0.76
N GLU A 58 -14.25 -8.61 0.96
CA GLU A 58 -15.41 -7.68 0.90
C GLU A 58 -15.52 -6.80 2.16
N LYS A 59 -14.88 -7.19 3.26
CA LYS A 59 -14.93 -6.47 4.54
C LYS A 59 -13.56 -5.97 4.98
N ALA A 60 -12.55 -6.13 4.13
CA ALA A 60 -11.18 -5.82 4.47
C ALA A 60 -11.05 -4.32 4.76
N ARG A 61 -10.52 -4.01 5.94
CA ARG A 61 -10.14 -2.66 6.33
C ARG A 61 -8.78 -2.35 5.72
N ILE A 62 -8.78 -1.61 4.62
CA ILE A 62 -7.58 -1.30 3.84
C ILE A 62 -7.39 0.21 3.85
N VAL A 63 -6.16 0.65 4.12
CA VAL A 63 -5.71 2.02 3.89
C VAL A 63 -4.54 1.97 2.92
N ARG A 64 -4.58 2.82 1.90
CA ARG A 64 -3.51 2.99 0.91
C ARG A 64 -3.01 4.43 0.96
N VAL A 65 -1.73 4.59 1.26
CA VAL A 65 -1.00 5.87 1.25
C VAL A 65 -0.02 5.89 0.09
N ARG A 66 0.35 7.08 -0.38
CA ARG A 66 1.39 7.22 -1.41
C ARG A 66 2.76 6.81 -0.88
N ASN A 67 3.11 7.33 0.30
CA ASN A 67 4.32 6.97 1.04
C ASN A 67 4.21 7.49 2.48
N THR A 68 5.13 7.08 3.34
CA THR A 68 5.12 7.43 4.78
C THR A 68 5.47 8.90 5.08
N LEU A 69 5.89 9.68 4.07
CA LEU A 69 6.17 11.12 4.21
C LEU A 69 4.97 11.99 3.79
N ALA A 70 3.97 11.40 3.13
CA ALA A 70 2.78 12.09 2.62
C ALA A 70 1.52 11.28 3.00
N VAL A 71 1.03 11.53 4.22
CA VAL A 71 -0.13 10.84 4.83
C VAL A 71 -1.35 11.74 5.02
N ASP A 72 -1.28 12.99 4.57
CA ASP A 72 -2.39 13.94 4.55
C ASP A 72 -3.52 13.50 3.59
N ARG A 73 -3.18 12.67 2.60
CA ARG A 73 -4.13 12.05 1.67
C ARG A 73 -3.93 10.55 1.62
N PHE A 74 -5.03 9.82 1.77
CA PHE A 74 -5.04 8.37 1.68
C PHE A 74 -6.37 7.88 1.12
N VAL A 75 -6.36 6.65 0.62
CA VAL A 75 -7.58 5.93 0.26
C VAL A 75 -7.90 4.98 1.40
N ALA A 76 -9.16 4.94 1.81
CA ALA A 76 -9.68 3.96 2.74
C ALA A 76 -10.74 3.10 2.05
N SER A 77 -10.80 1.81 2.37
CA SER A 77 -11.90 0.96 1.94
C SER A 77 -13.21 1.40 2.59
N GLU A 78 -14.34 1.04 1.96
CA GLU A 78 -15.68 1.37 2.45
C GLU A 78 -15.95 0.83 3.87
N ALA A 79 -15.21 -0.21 4.30
CA ALA A 79 -15.26 -0.71 5.66
C ALA A 79 -14.95 0.35 6.74
N TYR A 80 -14.31 1.47 6.37
CA TYR A 80 -14.04 2.60 7.26
C TYR A 80 -15.12 3.71 7.22
N ALA A 81 -16.16 3.59 6.38
CA ALA A 81 -17.10 4.70 6.13
C ALA A 81 -17.77 5.24 7.41
N ALA A 82 -18.19 4.36 8.32
CA ALA A 82 -18.78 4.76 9.60
C ALA A 82 -17.79 5.51 10.49
N GLU A 83 -16.55 4.99 10.63
CA GLU A 83 -15.51 5.63 11.44
C GLU A 83 -15.07 6.97 10.85
N VAL A 84 -15.02 7.10 9.53
CA VAL A 84 -14.70 8.36 8.84
C VAL A 84 -15.79 9.41 9.07
N ALA A 85 -17.06 9.00 9.09
CA ALA A 85 -18.19 9.91 9.31
C ALA A 85 -18.20 10.52 10.73
N GLU A 86 -17.57 9.87 11.69
CA GLU A 86 -17.46 10.34 13.09
C GLU A 86 -16.20 11.16 13.36
N ARG A 87 -15.35 11.39 12.34
CA ARG A 87 -14.07 12.10 12.49
C ARG A 87 -14.12 13.50 11.89
N ASP A 88 -14.00 14.50 12.77
CA ASP A 88 -13.97 15.92 12.39
C ASP A 88 -12.66 16.35 11.70
N ASP A 89 -11.61 15.53 11.80
CA ASP A 89 -10.29 15.81 11.20
C ASP A 89 -10.10 15.15 9.82
N LEU A 90 -11.12 14.49 9.30
CA LEU A 90 -11.12 13.88 7.97
C LEU A 90 -12.14 14.56 7.06
N THR A 91 -11.85 14.60 5.77
CA THR A 91 -12.79 15.09 4.75
C THR A 91 -12.70 14.21 3.52
N VAL A 92 -13.85 13.72 3.06
CA VAL A 92 -13.95 12.92 1.84
C VAL A 92 -13.83 13.83 0.63
N VAL A 93 -12.62 13.89 0.06
CA VAL A 93 -12.33 14.72 -1.13
C VAL A 93 -12.74 14.06 -2.45
N ILE A 94 -12.91 12.74 -2.43
CA ILE A 94 -13.29 11.92 -3.58
C ILE A 94 -14.38 10.96 -3.10
N PRO A 95 -15.57 10.92 -3.74
CA PRO A 95 -16.62 9.98 -3.34
C PRO A 95 -16.18 8.52 -3.55
N PRO A 96 -16.77 7.57 -2.82
CA PRO A 96 -16.48 6.14 -2.98
C PRO A 96 -16.62 5.69 -4.43
N ARG A 97 -15.64 4.94 -4.92
CA ARG A 97 -15.64 4.37 -6.27
C ARG A 97 -14.87 3.05 -6.30
N PRO A 98 -15.20 2.14 -7.24
CA PRO A 98 -14.50 0.87 -7.36
C PRO A 98 -13.00 1.04 -7.55
N TRP A 99 -12.25 0.15 -6.93
CA TRP A 99 -10.81 0.08 -7.10
C TRP A 99 -10.48 -0.89 -8.25
N THR A 100 -10.12 -0.33 -9.41
CA THR A 100 -9.95 -1.10 -10.64
C THR A 100 -8.52 -1.57 -10.85
N LEU A 101 -8.40 -2.80 -11.35
CA LEU A 101 -7.18 -3.34 -11.90
C LEU A 101 -7.25 -3.33 -13.44
N ASP A 102 -6.12 -3.11 -14.08
CA ASP A 102 -5.97 -3.26 -15.52
C ASP A 102 -6.02 -4.75 -15.95
N ALA A 103 -5.95 -4.99 -17.26
CA ALA A 103 -5.97 -6.34 -17.81
C ALA A 103 -4.78 -7.21 -17.39
N GLN A 104 -3.70 -6.59 -16.91
CA GLN A 104 -2.50 -7.25 -16.40
C GLN A 104 -2.55 -7.45 -14.87
N GLY A 105 -3.65 -7.07 -14.21
CA GLY A 105 -3.83 -7.22 -12.77
C GLY A 105 -3.07 -6.17 -11.95
N ASN A 106 -2.77 -5.02 -12.53
CA ASN A 106 -2.09 -3.92 -11.85
C ASN A 106 -3.06 -2.77 -11.58
N LEU A 107 -2.70 -1.93 -10.61
CA LEU A 107 -3.39 -0.68 -10.38
C LEU A 107 -3.22 0.24 -11.59
N ASP A 108 -4.33 0.60 -12.22
CA ASP A 108 -4.32 1.50 -13.35
C ASP A 108 -4.03 2.95 -12.87
N PRO A 109 -2.93 3.57 -13.30
CA PRO A 109 -2.59 4.94 -12.90
C PRO A 109 -3.62 5.97 -13.34
N ALA A 110 -4.34 5.75 -14.46
CA ALA A 110 -5.32 6.68 -14.98
C ALA A 110 -6.57 6.76 -14.10
N SER A 111 -6.89 5.69 -13.38
CA SER A 111 -7.99 5.61 -12.41
C SER A 111 -7.53 5.75 -10.96
N ASP A 112 -6.25 6.05 -10.72
CA ASP A 112 -5.69 6.10 -9.36
C ASP A 112 -6.28 7.27 -8.54
N LEU A 113 -6.93 6.88 -7.44
CA LEU A 113 -7.52 7.76 -6.44
C LEU A 113 -6.48 8.65 -5.76
N LEU A 114 -5.23 8.20 -5.67
CA LEU A 114 -4.12 8.98 -5.10
C LEU A 114 -3.44 9.92 -6.12
N ALA A 115 -3.66 9.71 -7.42
CA ALA A 115 -3.14 10.58 -8.49
C ALA A 115 -4.12 11.70 -8.85
N SER A 116 -5.43 11.39 -8.83
CA SER A 116 -6.52 12.33 -9.12
C SER A 116 -6.69 13.46 -8.10
N ALA A 117 -5.96 13.41 -6.97
CA ALA A 117 -5.93 14.45 -5.95
C ALA A 117 -4.57 15.19 -5.97
N THR A 118 -4.17 15.77 -7.10
CA THR A 118 -3.05 16.74 -7.14
C THR A 118 -3.63 18.15 -6.99
N PRO A 119 -3.24 18.95 -5.98
CA PRO A 119 -3.65 20.35 -5.94
C PRO A 119 -2.92 21.16 -7.02
N ALA A 120 -3.57 22.22 -7.49
CA ALA A 120 -2.95 23.28 -8.28
C ALA A 120 -1.84 23.99 -7.49
#